data_AF-A0A7J6V1V0-F1
#
_entry.id   AF-A0A7J6V1V0-F1
#
_cell.length_a   1.000
_cell.length_b   1.000
_cell.length_c   1.000
_cell.angle_alpha   90.00
_cell.angle_beta   90.00
_cell.angle_gamma   90.00
#
_symmetry.space_group_name_H-M   'P 1'
#
loop_
_entity.id
_entity.type
_entity.pdbx_description
1 polymer ?
#
loop_
_entity_poly.entity_id
_entity_poly.type
_entity_poly.pdbx_seq_one_letter_code
_entity_poly.pdbx_strand_id
1 'polypeptide(L)'
;MPIKVQVFFWAAILGRTLTLDNLIHRGQILDPLCPVCGLVNESIGHLFLHCSISLQVWKGLSVEIPDIFINLFTVGSLREWLVAWPIKKGEEITERVAFVAIYGDMDDMEE
;
A
#
# COMPACT_ATOMS: atom_id res chain seq x y z
N MET A 1 -14.73 -0.61 -3.90
CA MET A 1 -13.52 -1.48 -3.76
C MET A 1 -13.87 -2.85 -3.15
N PRO A 2 -13.51 -3.99 -3.76
CA PRO A 2 -13.81 -5.32 -3.20
C PRO A 2 -13.21 -5.53 -1.80
N ILE A 3 -13.89 -6.27 -0.92
CA ILE A 3 -13.47 -6.47 0.49
C ILE A 3 -12.04 -7.01 0.64
N LYS A 4 -11.60 -7.86 -0.29
CA LYS A 4 -10.24 -8.41 -0.33
C LYS A 4 -9.18 -7.31 -0.44
N VAL A 5 -9.46 -6.24 -1.19
CA VAL A 5 -8.55 -5.12 -1.37
C VAL A 5 -8.50 -4.25 -0.12
N GLN A 6 -9.64 -4.09 0.58
CA GLN A 6 -9.72 -3.36 1.85
C GLN A 6 -8.89 -4.05 2.94
N VAL A 7 -9.10 -5.36 3.12
CA VAL A 7 -8.35 -6.19 4.08
C VAL A 7 -6.85 -6.16 3.76
N PHE A 8 -6.51 -6.17 2.47
CA PHE A 8 -5.12 -6.05 2.05
C PHE A 8 -4.50 -4.72 2.49
N PHE A 9 -5.15 -3.57 2.22
CA PHE A 9 -4.62 -2.26 2.62
C PHE A 9 -4.56 -2.08 4.14
N TRP A 10 -5.56 -2.57 4.87
CA TRP A 10 -5.52 -2.60 6.33
C TRP A 10 -4.29 -3.38 6.83
N ALA A 11 -4.06 -4.60 6.33
CA ALA A 11 -2.90 -5.39 6.70
C ALA A 11 -1.58 -4.69 6.31
N ALA A 12 -1.55 -4.05 5.15
CA ALA A 12 -0.38 -3.34 4.62
C ALA A 12 0.03 -2.15 5.51
N ILE A 13 -0.94 -1.36 5.97
CA ILE A 13 -0.68 -0.21 6.86
C ILE A 13 -0.21 -0.65 8.24
N LEU A 14 -0.73 -1.77 8.74
CA LEU A 14 -0.35 -2.33 10.04
C LEU A 14 0.99 -3.10 10.00
N GLY A 15 1.70 -3.15 8.86
CA GLY A 15 2.92 -3.97 8.74
C GLY A 15 2.64 -5.47 8.88
N ARG A 16 1.42 -5.89 8.56
CA ARG A 16 0.96 -7.28 8.66
C ARG A 16 1.07 -8.05 7.35
N THR A 17 1.56 -7.44 6.28
CA THR A 17 1.79 -8.09 4.98
C THR A 17 2.93 -9.10 5.04
N LEU A 18 2.91 -10.05 4.10
CA LEU A 18 3.97 -11.05 3.90
C LEU A 18 5.14 -10.52 3.06
N THR A 19 5.42 -9.23 3.15
CA THR A 19 6.60 -8.62 2.51
C THR A 19 7.87 -9.09 3.24
N LEU A 20 8.99 -9.22 2.53
CA LEU A 20 10.21 -9.78 3.11
C LEU A 20 10.73 -8.97 4.32
N ASP A 21 10.60 -7.65 4.32
CA ASP A 21 10.88 -6.81 5.49
C ASP A 21 10.12 -7.26 6.75
N ASN A 22 8.81 -7.49 6.64
CA ASN A 22 7.97 -7.95 7.74
C ASN A 22 8.30 -9.38 8.17
N LEU A 23 8.66 -10.26 7.24
CA LEU A 23 9.07 -11.62 7.55
C LEU A 23 10.41 -11.64 8.30
N ILE A 24 11.37 -10.83 7.85
CA ILE A 24 12.67 -10.67 8.51
C ILE A 24 12.51 -10.07 9.89
N HIS A 25 11.66 -9.05 10.05
CA HIS A 25 11.31 -8.48 11.36
C HIS A 25 10.68 -9.51 12.31
N ARG A 26 9.99 -10.53 11.79
CA ARG A 26 9.44 -11.67 12.55
C ARG A 26 10.46 -12.81 12.77
N GLY A 27 11.74 -12.59 12.46
CA GLY A 27 12.83 -13.53 12.72
C GLY A 27 13.07 -14.56 11.62
N GLN A 28 12.49 -14.39 10.43
CA GLN A 28 12.83 -15.24 9.28
C GLN A 28 14.19 -14.82 8.69
N ILE A 29 15.00 -15.81 8.29
CA ILE A 29 16.29 -15.57 7.63
C ILE A 29 16.04 -15.69 6.11
N LEU A 30 15.83 -14.55 5.47
CA LEU A 30 15.53 -14.45 4.04
C LEU A 30 16.43 -13.39 3.40
N ASP A 31 16.66 -13.51 2.08
CA ASP A 31 17.25 -12.42 1.30
C ASP A 31 16.22 -11.28 1.23
N PRO A 32 16.53 -10.06 1.69
CA PRO A 32 15.58 -8.96 1.70
C PRO A 32 15.28 -8.41 0.29
N LEU A 33 16.02 -8.82 -0.74
CA LEU A 33 15.88 -8.29 -2.09
C LEU A 33 14.47 -8.51 -2.67
N CYS A 34 13.89 -7.46 -3.26
CA CYS A 34 12.56 -7.53 -3.85
C CYS A 34 12.50 -8.62 -4.92
N PRO A 35 11.59 -9.60 -4.81
CA PRO A 35 11.49 -10.70 -5.76
C PRO A 35 10.96 -10.26 -7.13
N VAL A 36 10.41 -9.05 -7.22
CA VAL A 36 9.84 -8.49 -8.45
C VAL A 36 10.89 -7.76 -9.27
N CYS A 37 11.62 -6.82 -8.67
CA CYS A 37 12.62 -6.04 -9.40
C CYS A 37 14.05 -6.56 -9.24
N GLY A 38 14.37 -7.25 -8.14
CA GLY A 38 15.72 -7.74 -7.86
C GLY A 38 16.76 -6.64 -7.58
N LEU A 39 16.36 -5.41 -7.25
CA LEU A 39 17.27 -4.26 -7.15
C LEU A 39 17.31 -3.60 -5.77
N VAL A 40 16.20 -3.60 -5.04
CA VAL A 40 16.04 -2.93 -3.75
C VAL A 40 15.36 -3.89 -2.79
N ASN A 41 15.60 -3.75 -1.48
CA ASN A 41 14.91 -4.55 -0.48
C ASN A 41 13.39 -4.41 -0.60
N GLU A 42 12.68 -5.52 -0.48
CA GLU A 42 11.23 -5.52 -0.48
C GLU A 42 10.70 -4.84 0.77
N SER A 43 9.85 -3.85 0.56
CA SER A 43 8.93 -3.34 1.54
C SER A 43 7.61 -3.09 0.85
N ILE A 44 6.54 -2.91 1.62
CA ILE A 44 5.24 -2.58 1.03
C ILE A 44 5.26 -1.26 0.25
N GLY A 45 6.00 -0.26 0.76
CA GLY A 45 6.22 1.00 0.07
C GLY A 45 6.99 0.81 -1.23
N HIS A 46 8.05 0.01 -1.21
CA HIS A 46 8.76 -0.33 -2.44
C HIS A 46 7.84 -1.06 -3.43
N LEU A 47 7.18 -2.14 -3.02
CA LEU A 47 6.38 -2.97 -3.91
C LEU A 47 5.21 -2.22 -4.56
N PHE A 48 4.60 -1.25 -3.88
CA PHE A 48 3.47 -0.50 -4.43
C PHE A 48 3.88 0.81 -5.12
N LEU A 49 4.86 1.52 -4.57
CA LEU A 49 5.12 2.93 -4.91
C LEU A 49 6.44 3.15 -5.64
N HIS A 50 7.45 2.31 -5.40
CA HIS A 50 8.81 2.56 -5.90
C HIS A 50 9.36 1.47 -6.83
N CYS A 51 8.73 0.30 -6.87
CA CYS A 51 9.14 -0.80 -7.70
C CYS A 51 8.91 -0.44 -9.17
N SER A 52 9.99 -0.45 -9.96
CA SER A 52 9.95 -0.10 -11.38
C SER A 52 8.99 -0.97 -12.18
N ILE A 53 8.80 -2.23 -11.78
CA ILE A 53 7.86 -3.16 -12.41
C ILE A 53 6.42 -2.81 -12.03
N SER A 54 6.14 -2.58 -10.73
CA SER A 54 4.80 -2.18 -10.29
C SER A 54 4.35 -0.86 -10.92
N LEU A 55 5.26 0.11 -11.04
CA LEU A 55 5.00 1.38 -11.74
C LEU A 55 4.62 1.17 -13.22
N GLN A 56 5.20 0.18 -13.90
CA GLN A 56 4.79 -0.17 -15.26
C GLN A 56 3.39 -0.79 -15.30
N VAL A 57 3.04 -1.62 -14.32
CA VAL A 57 1.69 -2.18 -14.19
C VAL A 57 0.66 -1.06 -14.00
N TRP A 58 0.93 -0.10 -13.11
CA TRP A 58 0.04 1.03 -12.88
C TRP A 58 -0.20 1.86 -14.15
N LYS A 59 0.89 2.15 -14.90
CA LYS A 59 0.80 2.84 -16.20
C LYS A 59 -0.04 2.06 -17.21
N GLY A 60 0.11 0.73 -17.25
CA GLY A 60 -0.66 -0.14 -18.14
C GLY A 60 -2.14 -0.22 -17.81
N LEU A 61 -2.52 -0.02 -16.55
CA LEU A 61 -3.93 -0.01 -16.10
C LEU A 61 -4.63 1.33 -16.31
N SER A 62 -3.95 2.34 -16.88
CA SER A 62 -4.45 3.72 -17.01
C SER A 62 -4.98 4.29 -15.68
N VAL A 63 -4.43 3.80 -14.57
CA VAL A 63 -4.67 4.40 -13.26
C VAL A 63 -3.85 5.67 -13.25
N GLU A 64 -4.53 6.82 -13.33
CA GLU A 64 -3.93 8.12 -13.08
C GLU A 64 -3.45 8.15 -11.63
N ILE A 65 -2.22 7.68 -11.39
CA ILE A 65 -1.50 8.03 -10.19
C ILE A 65 -1.26 9.53 -10.33
N PRO A 66 -1.83 10.39 -9.46
CA PRO A 66 -1.68 11.83 -9.62
C PRO A 66 -0.19 12.18 -9.75
N ASP A 67 0.18 13.03 -10.71
CA ASP A 67 1.57 13.38 -11.00
C ASP A 67 2.33 13.96 -9.78
N ILE A 68 1.62 14.33 -8.72
CA ILE A 68 2.17 14.81 -7.44
C ILE A 68 2.94 13.72 -6.64
N PHE A 69 2.90 12.46 -7.07
CA PHE A 69 3.51 11.30 -6.39
C PHE A 69 4.80 10.76 -7.01
N ILE A 70 5.27 11.33 -8.14
CA ILE A 70 6.51 10.88 -8.82
C ILE A 70 7.77 11.52 -8.20
N ASN A 71 7.63 12.52 -7.32
CA ASN A 71 8.77 12.90 -6.48
C ASN A 71 8.97 11.83 -5.40
N LEU A 72 10.06 11.08 -5.56
CA LEU A 72 10.66 10.06 -4.69
C LEU A 72 10.84 10.45 -3.19
N PHE A 73 10.31 11.59 -2.72
CA PHE A 73 10.60 12.19 -1.43
C PHE A 73 9.39 12.64 -0.61
N THR A 74 8.20 12.84 -1.21
CA THR A 74 7.08 13.49 -0.51
C THR A 74 6.06 12.53 0.07
N VAL A 75 6.14 11.24 -0.23
CA VAL A 75 5.20 10.24 0.25
C VAL A 75 6.05 9.12 0.83
N GLY A 76 6.41 9.29 2.10
CA GLY A 76 7.34 8.39 2.79
C GLY A 76 6.69 7.06 3.16
N SER A 77 5.35 6.96 3.07
CA SER A 77 4.62 5.76 3.46
C SER A 77 3.38 5.46 2.61
N LEU A 78 3.01 4.17 2.56
CA LEU A 78 1.75 3.72 1.95
C LEU A 78 0.53 4.41 2.56
N ARG A 79 0.59 4.74 3.86
CA ARG A 79 -0.47 5.46 4.58
C ARG A 79 -0.71 6.84 3.96
N GLU A 80 0.35 7.64 3.79
CA GLU A 80 0.26 8.97 3.20
C GLU A 80 -0.28 8.91 1.78
N TRP A 81 0.15 7.91 1.01
CA TRP A 81 -0.35 7.67 -0.34
C TRP A 81 -1.84 7.35 -0.37
N LEU A 82 -2.31 6.47 0.53
CA LEU A 82 -3.72 6.09 0.61
C LEU A 82 -4.62 7.26 1.01
N VAL A 83 -4.16 8.11 1.93
CA VAL A 83 -4.89 9.31 2.36
C VAL A 83 -5.07 10.29 1.20
N ALA A 84 -4.04 10.44 0.38
CA ALA A 84 -4.02 11.40 -0.72
C ALA A 84 -4.44 10.77 -2.07
N TRP A 85 -4.93 9.53 -2.06
CA TRP A 85 -5.56 8.89 -3.20
C TRP A 85 -6.78 9.72 -3.65
N PRO A 86 -6.95 10.01 -4.96
CA PRO A 86 -8.09 10.78 -5.43
C PRO A 86 -9.38 10.00 -5.21
N ILE A 87 -10.05 10.28 -4.09
CA ILE A 87 -11.35 9.72 -3.74
C ILE A 87 -12.37 10.31 -4.71
N LYS A 88 -12.99 9.47 -5.55
CA LYS A 88 -14.17 9.89 -6.31
C LYS A 88 -15.33 10.04 -5.32
N LYS A 89 -15.82 11.27 -5.16
CA LYS A 89 -16.96 11.60 -4.29
C LYS A 89 -18.17 10.75 -4.69
N GLY A 90 -18.71 9.95 -3.76
CA GLY A 90 -19.89 9.11 -3.98
C GLY A 90 -19.67 7.59 -3.97
N GLU A 91 -18.44 7.09 -3.82
CA GLU A 91 -18.20 5.68 -3.54
C GLU A 91 -18.04 5.44 -2.02
N GLU A 92 -19.11 4.97 -1.37
CA GLU A 92 -19.16 4.60 0.07
C GLU A 92 -17.99 3.69 0.50
N ILE A 93 -17.52 2.88 -0.44
CA ILE A 93 -16.46 1.91 -0.20
C ILE A 93 -15.08 2.56 -0.04
N THR A 94 -14.82 3.68 -0.73
CA THR A 94 -13.55 4.42 -0.59
C THR A 94 -13.45 5.12 0.77
N GLU A 95 -14.58 5.60 1.30
CA GLU A 95 -14.62 6.20 2.64
C GLU A 95 -14.31 5.15 3.72
N ARG A 96 -14.86 3.93 3.61
CA ARG A 96 -14.55 2.84 4.55
C ARG A 96 -13.09 2.41 4.50
N VAL A 97 -12.47 2.39 3.33
CA VAL A 97 -11.03 2.06 3.20
C VAL A 97 -10.17 3.15 3.80
N ALA A 98 -10.44 4.43 3.48
CA ALA A 98 -9.73 5.53 4.11
C ALA A 98 -9.91 5.49 5.63
N PHE A 99 -11.13 5.23 6.12
CA PHE A 99 -11.42 5.13 7.54
C PHE A 99 -10.69 3.97 8.23
N VAL A 100 -10.79 2.74 7.72
CA VAL A 100 -10.10 1.56 8.26
C VAL A 100 -8.58 1.68 8.14
N ALA A 101 -8.08 2.31 7.07
CA ALA A 101 -6.67 2.59 6.84
C ALA A 101 -6.10 3.65 7.80
N ILE A 102 -6.87 4.70 8.08
CA ILE A 102 -6.44 5.84 8.90
C ILE A 102 -6.61 5.53 10.39
N TYR A 103 -7.73 4.94 10.78
CA TYR A 103 -8.12 4.74 12.18
C TYR A 103 -7.76 3.36 12.75
N GLY A 104 -7.31 2.42 11.92
CA GLY A 104 -6.54 1.25 12.38
C GLY A 104 -7.34 0.07 12.92
N ASP A 105 -8.54 0.26 13.44
CA ASP A 105 -9.38 -0.83 13.95
C ASP A 105 -10.74 -0.93 13.24
N MET A 106 -11.05 -2.15 12.81
CA MET A 106 -12.37 -2.53 12.30
C MET A 106 -13.35 -2.85 13.44
N ASP A 107 -12.84 -3.04 14.67
CA ASP A 107 -13.61 -3.45 15.84
C ASP A 107 -14.40 -2.27 16.47
N ASP A 108 -14.01 -1.02 16.21
CA ASP A 108 -14.70 0.20 16.69
C ASP A 108 -15.98 0.56 15.90
N MET A 109 -16.49 -0.35 15.06
CA MET A 109 -17.64 -0.11 14.17
C MET A 109 -18.91 -0.88 14.58
N GLU A 110 -18.84 -1.69 15.65
CA GLU A 110 -19.98 -2.44 16.20
C GLU A 110 -20.60 -1.83 17.48
N GLU A 111 -20.23 -0.60 17.85
CA GLU A 111 -20.83 0.15 18.99
C GLU A 111 -21.58 1.42 18.58
#